data_AF-A0A8T5SXE7-F1
#
_entry.id   AF-A0A8T5SXE7-F1
#
_cell.length_a   1.000
_cell.length_b   1.000
_cell.length_c   1.000
_cell.angle_alpha   90.00
_cell.angle_beta   90.00
_cell.angle_gamma   90.00
#
_symmetry.space_group_name_H-M   'P 1'
#
loop_
_entity.id
_entity.type
_entity.pdbx_description
1 polymer ?
#
loop_
_entity_poly.entity_id
_entity_poly.type
_entity_poly.pdbx_seq_one_letter_code
_entity_poly.pdbx_strand_id
1 'polypeptide(L)' 'IIDFGLSEMNATTEMKGVDLHLIHRALETTHWDLQEIMLDATLEGYVEVLGNTAEPILSRMKEIRERGRYH' A
#
# COMPACT_ATOMS: atom_id res chain seq x y z
N ILE A 1 4.94 17.58 2.34
CA ILE A 1 4.67 16.81 3.57
C ILE A 1 3.76 15.68 3.15
N ILE A 2 4.25 14.43 3.16
CA ILE A 2 3.42 13.26 2.91
C ILE A 2 2.62 13.06 4.20
N ASP A 3 1.30 13.17 4.08
CA ASP A 3 0.39 13.14 5.21
C ASP A 3 0.18 11.68 5.63
N PHE A 4 1.13 11.09 6.36
CA PHE A 4 0.90 9.88 7.16
C PHE A 4 0.09 10.23 8.41
N GLY A 5 -1.00 10.99 8.24
CA GLY A 5 -1.86 11.50 9.30
C GLY A 5 -2.71 10.43 9.98
N LEU A 6 -2.13 9.26 10.26
CA LEU A 6 -2.74 8.12 10.95
C LEU A 6 -1.76 7.48 11.93
N SER A 7 -1.19 8.30 12.81
CA SER A 7 -0.63 7.85 14.10
C SER A 7 -1.70 7.31 15.06
N GLU A 8 -2.81 6.75 14.56
CA GLU A 8 -3.69 5.94 15.37
C GLU A 8 -3.22 4.50 15.29
N MET A 9 -2.92 3.91 16.44
CA MET A 9 -2.74 2.47 16.60
C MET A 9 -3.96 1.64 16.12
N ASN A 10 -5.07 2.31 15.73
CA ASN A 10 -6.32 1.76 15.21
C ASN A 10 -6.60 2.10 13.72
N ALA A 11 -5.59 2.46 12.91
CA ALA A 11 -5.81 2.67 11.48
C ALA A 11 -6.49 1.44 10.84
N THR A 12 -7.63 1.64 10.19
CA THR A 12 -8.44 0.55 9.63
C THR A 12 -7.74 -0.12 8.44
N THR A 13 -8.15 -1.35 8.11
CA THR A 13 -7.69 -2.06 6.90
C THR A 13 -7.91 -1.22 5.63
N GLU A 14 -8.98 -0.43 5.57
CA GLU A 14 -9.25 0.49 4.47
C GLU A 14 -8.13 1.52 4.31
N MET A 15 -7.80 2.22 5.40
CA MET A 15 -6.84 3.31 5.38
C MET A 15 -5.45 2.80 5.04
N LYS A 16 -5.04 1.69 5.66
CA LYS A 16 -3.76 1.02 5.35
C LYS A 16 -3.70 0.55 3.90
N GLY A 17 -4.81 0.06 3.35
CA GLY A 17 -4.91 -0.32 1.94
C GLY A 17 -4.79 0.88 1.00
N VAL A 18 -5.38 2.03 1.36
CA VAL A 18 -5.23 3.30 0.61
C VAL A 18 -3.78 3.77 0.63
N ASP A 19 -3.12 3.73 1.78
CA ASP A 19 -1.73 4.16 1.92
C ASP A 19 -0.78 3.33 1.04
N LEU A 20 -0.90 1.99 1.09
CA LEU A 20 -0.11 1.11 0.23
C LEU A 20 -0.40 1.34 -1.26
N HIS A 21 -1.65 1.63 -1.61
CA HIS A 21 -2.02 1.96 -2.99
C HIS A 21 -1.37 3.26 -3.45
N LEU A 22 -1.31 4.28 -2.58
CA LEU A 22 -0.62 5.54 -2.86
C LEU A 22 0.88 5.34 -3.04
N ILE A 23 1.51 4.52 -2.21
CA ILE A 23 2.93 4.16 -2.37
C ILE A 23 3.17 3.51 -3.73
N HIS A 24 2.39 2.49 -4.09
CA HIS A 24 2.48 1.84 -5.40
C HIS A 24 2.37 2.85 -6.55
N ARG A 25 1.36 3.73 -6.50
CA ARG A 25 1.21 4.79 -7.50
C ARG A 25 2.41 5.74 -7.58
N ALA A 26 2.98 6.12 -6.44
CA ALA A 26 4.14 6.99 -6.41
C ALA A 26 5.37 6.32 -7.04
N LEU A 27 5.55 5.01 -6.83
CA LEU A 27 6.61 4.24 -7.46
C LEU A 27 6.42 4.17 -8.98
N GLU A 28 5.20 3.89 -9.45
CA GLU A 28 4.87 3.90 -10.88
C GLU A 28 5.14 5.25 -11.55
N THR A 29 4.87 6.37 -10.89
CA THR A 29 5.05 7.70 -11.50
C THR A 29 6.47 8.24 -11.44
N THR A 30 7.29 7.79 -10.47
CA THR A 30 8.64 8.33 -10.26
C THR A 30 9.76 7.40 -10.72
N HIS A 31 9.60 6.09 -10.54
CA HIS A 31 10.62 5.07 -10.81
C HIS A 31 10.01 3.89 -11.57
N TRP A 32 9.33 4.18 -12.69
CA TRP A 32 8.56 3.21 -13.47
C TRP A 32 9.36 1.94 -13.86
N ASP A 33 10.65 2.06 -14.15
CA ASP A 33 11.53 0.94 -14.50
C ASP A 33 11.77 -0.05 -13.34
N LEU A 34 11.70 0.42 -12.10
CA LEU A 34 12.03 -0.34 -10.88
C LEU A 34 10.83 -0.54 -9.97
N GLN A 35 9.66 -0.05 -10.38
CA GLN A 35 8.47 0.04 -9.52
C GLN A 35 8.07 -1.33 -8.95
N GLU A 36 8.16 -2.40 -9.73
CA GLU A 36 7.79 -3.75 -9.27
C GLU A 36 8.71 -4.24 -8.15
N ILE A 37 10.03 -4.10 -8.36
CA ILE A 37 11.05 -4.51 -7.37
C ILE A 37 10.90 -3.69 -6.08
N MET A 38 10.68 -2.38 -6.20
CA MET A 38 10.50 -1.50 -5.05
C MET A 38 9.19 -1.79 -4.30
N LEU A 39 8.13 -2.10 -5.02
CA LEU A 39 6.86 -2.48 -4.43
C LEU A 39 6.99 -3.80 -3.69
N ASP A 40 7.55 -4.83 -4.31
CA ASP A 40 7.71 -6.16 -3.70
C ASP A 40 8.53 -6.07 -2.41
N ALA A 41 9.67 -5.37 -2.43
CA ALA A 41 10.47 -5.15 -1.22
C ALA A 41 9.69 -4.39 -0.12
N THR A 42 8.83 -3.45 -0.51
CA THR A 42 7.96 -2.72 0.44
C THR A 42 6.92 -3.66 1.06
N LEU A 43 6.29 -4.51 0.24
CA LEU A 43 5.27 -5.46 0.71
C LEU A 43 5.87 -6.55 1.59
N GLU A 44 7.06 -7.05 1.27
CA GLU A 44 7.79 -8.02 2.09
C GLU A 44 8.06 -7.45 3.49
N GLY A 45 8.65 -6.25 3.58
CA GLY A 45 8.87 -5.59 4.87
C GLY A 45 7.57 -5.31 5.63
N TYR A 46 6.49 -4.98 4.91
CA TYR A 46 5.17 -4.76 5.51
C TYR A 46 4.61 -6.05 6.14
N VAL A 47 4.74 -7.18 5.44
CA VAL A 47 4.34 -8.50 5.95
C VAL A 47 5.21 -8.95 7.11
N GLU A 48 6.52 -8.70 7.06
CA GLU A 48 7.44 -9.04 8.16
C GLU A 48 7.05 -8.32 9.46
N VAL A 49 6.67 -7.05 9.38
CA VAL A 49 6.30 -6.24 10.56
C VAL A 49 4.91 -6.58 11.11
N LEU A 50 3.93 -6.84 10.24
CA LEU A 50 2.52 -7.01 10.63
C LEU A 50 2.05 -8.48 10.70
N GLY A 51 2.83 -9.40 10.15
CA GLY A 51 2.51 -10.83 10.08
C GLY A 51 1.14 -11.09 9.47
N ASN A 52 0.35 -11.94 10.13
CA ASN A 52 -0.99 -12.36 9.66
C ASN A 52 -1.98 -11.20 9.47
N THR A 53 -1.74 -10.03 10.08
CA THR A 53 -2.63 -8.87 9.90
C THR A 53 -2.39 -8.14 8.57
N ALA A 54 -1.28 -8.43 7.88
CA ALA A 54 -0.94 -7.82 6.59
C ALA A 54 -1.85 -8.30 5.45
N GLU A 55 -2.23 -9.57 5.45
CA GLU A 55 -2.99 -10.19 4.35
C GLU A 55 -4.30 -9.46 3.99
N PRO A 56 -5.21 -9.15 4.94
CA PRO A 56 -6.42 -8.39 4.62
C PRO A 56 -6.10 -6.97 4.10
N ILE A 57 -5.00 -6.36 4.53
CA ILE A 57 -4.56 -5.04 4.06
C ILE A 57 -4.05 -5.11 2.62
N LEU A 58 -3.23 -6.11 2.30
CA LEU A 58 -2.73 -6.35 0.94
C LEU A 58 -3.87 -6.65 -0.03
N SER A 59 -4.85 -7.47 0.37
CA SER A 59 -6.06 -7.71 -0.42
C SER A 59 -6.80 -6.39 -0.64
N ARG A 60 -6.94 -5.58 0.41
CA ARG A 60 -7.66 -4.31 0.30
C ARG A 60 -6.97 -3.32 -0.63
N MET A 61 -5.64 -3.23 -0.59
CA MET A 61 -4.85 -2.45 -1.54
C MET A 61 -5.13 -2.86 -2.99
N LYS A 62 -5.19 -4.17 -3.28
CA LYS A 62 -5.49 -4.69 -4.62
C LYS A 62 -6.89 -4.29 -5.08
N GLU A 63 -7.90 -4.46 -4.23
CA GLU A 63 -9.28 -4.04 -4.52
C GLU A 63 -9.38 -2.54 -4.82
N ILE A 64 -8.71 -1.69 -4.03
CA ILE A 64 -8.68 -0.24 -4.25
C ILE A 64 -8.07 0.09 -5.62
N ARG A 65 -6.96 -0.57 -5.98
CA ARG A 65 -6.32 -0.41 -7.30
C ARG A 65 -7.26 -0.79 -8.43
N GLU A 66 -7.97 -1.91 -8.32
CA GLU A 66 -8.91 -2.36 -9.34
C GLU A 66 -10.06 -1.36 -9.51
N ARG A 67 -10.61 -0.81 -8.42
CA ARG A 67 -11.68 0.20 -8.47
C ARG A 67 -11.23 1.52 -9.09
N GLY A 68 -9.99 1.94 -8.82
CA GLY A 68 -9.41 3.17 -9.38
C GLY A 68 -9.19 3.12 -10.90
N ARG A 69 -9.24 1.95 -11.53
CA ARG A 69 -9.12 1.77 -12.99
C ARG A 69 -10.44 1.95 -13.75
N TYR A 70 -11.56 2.15 -13.05
CA TYR A 70 -12.91 2.31 -13.62
C TYR A 70 -13.48 3.74 -13.50
N HIS A 71 -12.63 4.76 -13.36
CA HIS A 71 -13.03 6.18 -13.43
C HIS A 71 -12.15 6.94 -14.43
#